data_AF-A0A962A235-F1
#
_entry.id   AF-A0A962A235-F1
#
_cell.length_a   1.000
_cell.length_b   1.000
_cell.length_c   1.000
_cell.angle_alpha   90.00
_cell.angle_beta   90.00
_cell.angle_gamma   90.00
#
_symmetry.space_group_name_H-M   'P 1'
#
loop_
_entity.id
_entity.type
_entity.pdbx_description
1 polymer ?
#
loop_
_entity_poly.entity_id
_entity_poly.type
_entity_poly.pdbx_seq_one_letter_code
_entity_poly.pdbx_strand_id
1 'polypeptide(L)'
;MSPSKPTQPNNPYAAAAGAYGDNAQKHTPDQRELEARVLLKSAKFLQDLQNDWDNVNSDLLEETLRYNRQIWMMFYDTALENPDKDRPNDLRSNIVNLANFVFKRETEIMANPEKNKLDVLININREIAAGLMAKPENTGTNPREDGTKKPPESGQTSTSA
;
A
#
# COMPACT_ATOMS: atom_id res chain seq x y z
N MET A 1 55.67 -3.01 -23.28
CA MET A 1 54.74 -4.15 -23.45
C MET A 1 54.10 -4.40 -22.09
N SER A 2 52.95 -3.79 -21.82
CA SER A 2 52.24 -3.85 -20.53
C SER A 2 50.79 -4.30 -20.77
N PRO A 3 50.20 -5.10 -19.87
CA PRO A 3 48.98 -5.86 -20.13
C PRO A 3 47.69 -5.02 -20.00
N SER A 4 46.75 -5.25 -20.93
CA SER A 4 45.43 -4.63 -21.01
C SER A 4 44.48 -5.17 -19.93
N LYS A 5 43.73 -4.26 -19.28
CA LYS A 5 42.72 -4.52 -18.24
C LYS A 5 41.41 -5.04 -18.88
N PRO A 6 40.68 -6.02 -18.28
CA PRO A 6 39.44 -6.51 -18.86
C PRO A 6 38.29 -5.49 -18.74
N THR A 7 37.54 -5.34 -19.82
CA THR A 7 36.32 -4.54 -19.96
C THR A 7 35.18 -5.11 -19.09
N GLN A 8 34.52 -4.25 -18.32
CA GLN A 8 33.34 -4.64 -17.52
C GLN A 8 32.12 -4.86 -18.43
N PRO A 9 31.30 -5.91 -18.20
CA PRO A 9 30.09 -6.17 -18.98
C PRO A 9 28.98 -5.17 -18.63
N ASN A 10 28.52 -4.44 -19.64
CA ASN A 10 27.35 -3.57 -19.59
C ASN A 10 26.10 -4.44 -19.37
N ASN A 11 25.53 -4.42 -18.17
CA ASN A 11 24.47 -5.34 -17.75
C ASN A 11 23.07 -4.75 -18.06
N PRO A 12 22.35 -5.22 -19.09
CA PRO A 12 21.06 -4.65 -19.51
C PRO A 12 19.92 -4.86 -18.49
N TYR A 13 20.15 -5.64 -17.43
CA TYR A 13 19.19 -5.89 -16.35
C TYR A 13 19.01 -4.70 -15.39
N ALA A 14 19.90 -3.70 -15.40
CA ALA A 14 19.71 -2.48 -14.62
C ALA A 14 18.57 -1.59 -15.19
N ALA A 15 18.26 -1.72 -16.48
CA ALA A 15 17.17 -0.97 -17.12
C ALA A 15 15.77 -1.56 -16.86
N ALA A 16 15.67 -2.78 -16.32
CA ALA A 16 14.39 -3.41 -15.99
C ALA A 16 13.89 -3.01 -14.58
N ALA A 17 14.77 -2.61 -13.66
CA ALA A 17 14.36 -2.16 -12.32
C ALA A 17 13.80 -0.73 -12.31
N GLY A 18 14.16 0.12 -13.29
CA GLY A 18 13.62 1.48 -13.41
C GLY A 18 12.19 1.54 -13.97
N ALA A 19 11.82 0.58 -14.82
CA ALA A 19 10.55 0.62 -15.55
C ALA A 19 9.31 0.21 -14.72
N TYR A 20 9.49 -0.57 -13.66
CA TYR A 20 8.39 -0.93 -12.72
C TYR A 20 8.08 0.19 -11.72
N GLY A 21 9.06 1.03 -11.37
CA GLY A 21 8.82 2.25 -10.58
C GLY A 21 8.19 3.36 -11.42
N ASP A 22 8.74 3.60 -12.61
CA ASP A 22 8.36 4.75 -13.43
C ASP A 22 6.92 4.76 -13.94
N ASN A 23 6.31 3.59 -14.19
CA ASN A 23 4.92 3.52 -14.69
C ASN A 23 3.88 3.44 -13.56
N ALA A 24 4.23 2.82 -12.42
CA ALA A 24 3.37 2.73 -11.24
C ALA A 24 3.36 4.03 -10.40
N GLN A 25 4.34 4.93 -10.56
CA GLN A 25 4.39 6.20 -9.82
C GLN A 25 3.77 7.38 -10.58
N LYS A 26 3.67 7.32 -11.92
CA LYS A 26 3.20 8.47 -12.74
C LYS A 26 1.67 8.63 -12.82
N HIS A 27 0.89 7.62 -12.44
CA HIS A 27 -0.59 7.66 -12.50
C HIS A 27 -1.33 7.25 -11.21
N THR A 28 -0.62 6.85 -10.15
CA THR A 28 -1.20 6.25 -8.93
C THR A 28 -1.48 7.19 -7.73
N PRO A 29 -1.13 8.50 -7.73
CA PRO A 29 -1.47 9.37 -6.60
C PRO A 29 -2.97 9.69 -6.39
N ASP A 30 -3.88 9.33 -7.31
CA ASP A 30 -5.33 9.65 -7.16
C ASP A 30 -6.17 8.43 -6.74
N GLN A 31 -5.94 7.26 -7.35
CA GLN A 31 -6.79 6.09 -7.14
C GLN A 31 -6.68 5.48 -5.74
N ARG A 32 -5.46 5.24 -5.24
CA ARG A 32 -5.27 4.64 -3.90
C ARG A 32 -5.78 5.56 -2.80
N GLU A 33 -5.60 6.87 -2.97
CA GLU A 33 -6.13 7.86 -2.05
C GLU A 33 -7.67 7.87 -2.09
N LEU A 34 -8.27 7.77 -3.27
CA LEU A 34 -9.72 7.66 -3.42
C LEU A 34 -10.28 6.41 -2.73
N GLU A 35 -9.67 5.24 -2.96
CA GLU A 35 -10.04 3.97 -2.31
C GLU A 35 -9.96 4.09 -0.77
N ALA A 36 -8.89 4.68 -0.26
CA ALA A 36 -8.72 4.91 1.17
C ALA A 36 -9.78 5.87 1.75
N ARG A 37 -10.10 6.96 1.04
CA ARG A 37 -11.15 7.92 1.46
C ARG A 37 -12.52 7.26 1.55
N VAL A 38 -12.85 6.38 0.61
CA VAL A 38 -14.12 5.64 0.61
C VAL A 38 -14.20 4.65 1.78
N LEU A 39 -13.12 3.94 2.09
CA LEU A 39 -13.03 3.08 3.29
C LEU A 39 -13.20 3.88 4.59
N LEU A 40 -12.54 5.03 4.73
CA LEU A 40 -12.69 5.90 5.91
C LEU A 40 -14.12 6.43 6.06
N LYS A 41 -14.77 6.78 4.95
CA LYS A 41 -16.17 7.19 4.96
C LYS A 41 -17.08 6.06 5.47
N SER A 42 -16.86 4.84 5.01
CA SER A 42 -17.59 3.66 5.50
C SER A 42 -17.34 3.41 7.00
N ALA A 43 -16.07 3.48 7.43
CA ALA A 43 -15.72 3.36 8.84
C ALA A 43 -16.41 4.42 9.71
N LYS A 44 -16.54 5.65 9.19
CA LYS A 44 -17.28 6.72 9.87
C LYS A 44 -18.77 6.38 9.98
N PHE A 45 -19.42 5.94 8.92
CA PHE A 45 -20.84 5.56 8.99
C PHE A 45 -21.11 4.44 10.00
N LEU A 46 -20.26 3.40 10.00
CA LEU A 46 -20.35 2.32 10.99
C LEU A 46 -20.11 2.83 12.43
N GLN A 47 -19.17 3.77 12.62
CA GLN A 47 -18.92 4.39 13.92
C GLN A 47 -20.10 5.26 14.38
N ASP A 48 -20.73 6.00 13.46
CA ASP A 48 -21.89 6.85 13.77
C ASP A 48 -23.07 5.97 14.21
N LEU A 49 -23.33 4.83 13.54
CA LEU A 49 -24.31 3.83 14.03
C LEU A 49 -23.98 3.32 15.42
N GLN A 50 -22.70 3.00 15.66
CA GLN A 50 -22.27 2.49 16.96
C GLN A 50 -22.46 3.53 18.08
N ASN A 51 -22.21 4.80 17.79
CA ASN A 51 -22.35 5.88 18.75
C ASN A 51 -23.81 6.16 19.10
N ASP A 52 -24.72 6.05 18.12
CA ASP A 52 -26.15 6.30 18.28
C ASP A 52 -27.00 5.02 18.29
N TRP A 53 -26.41 3.92 18.79
CA TRP A 53 -26.96 2.56 18.64
C TRP A 53 -28.41 2.41 19.10
N ASP A 54 -28.80 3.09 20.18
CA ASP A 54 -30.14 2.99 20.76
C ASP A 54 -31.23 3.58 19.84
N ASN A 55 -30.85 4.40 18.85
CA ASN A 55 -31.74 5.01 17.87
C ASN A 55 -31.62 4.37 16.47
N VAL A 56 -30.75 3.35 16.31
CA VAL A 56 -30.58 2.66 15.02
C VAL A 56 -31.78 1.76 14.74
N ASN A 57 -32.41 1.96 13.59
CA ASN A 57 -33.42 1.05 13.06
C ASN A 57 -32.81 0.10 12.01
N SER A 58 -33.57 -0.94 11.64
CA SER A 58 -33.13 -1.98 10.70
C SER A 58 -32.76 -1.43 9.33
N ASP A 59 -33.52 -0.45 8.81
CA ASP A 59 -33.29 0.11 7.47
C ASP A 59 -31.96 0.87 7.41
N LEU A 60 -31.68 1.68 8.43
CA LEU A 60 -30.44 2.44 8.56
C LEU A 60 -29.22 1.52 8.75
N LEU A 61 -29.39 0.45 9.54
CA LEU A 61 -28.36 -0.59 9.70
C LEU A 61 -28.07 -1.27 8.36
N GLU A 62 -29.12 -1.71 7.65
CA GLU A 62 -28.98 -2.38 6.36
C GLU A 62 -28.33 -1.47 5.32
N GLU A 63 -28.76 -0.22 5.22
CA GLU A 63 -28.19 0.75 4.28
C GLU A 63 -26.69 0.98 4.54
N THR A 64 -26.30 1.12 5.79
CA THR A 64 -24.90 1.33 6.17
C THR A 64 -24.05 0.09 5.87
N LEU A 65 -24.54 -1.11 6.19
CA LEU A 65 -23.84 -2.36 5.87
C LEU A 65 -23.80 -2.59 4.36
N ARG A 66 -24.84 -2.23 3.61
CA ARG A 66 -24.85 -2.31 2.14
C ARG A 66 -23.80 -1.38 1.52
N TYR A 67 -23.67 -0.15 2.03
CA TYR A 67 -22.60 0.76 1.61
C TYR A 67 -21.21 0.15 1.83
N ASN A 68 -20.98 -0.44 3.01
CA ASN A 68 -19.73 -1.13 3.30
C ASN A 68 -19.49 -2.31 2.35
N ARG A 69 -20.50 -3.16 2.14
CA ARG A 69 -20.43 -4.32 1.24
C ARG A 69 -20.08 -3.94 -0.19
N GLN A 70 -20.63 -2.85 -0.72
CA GLN A 70 -20.35 -2.38 -2.09
C GLN A 70 -18.87 -2.03 -2.28
N ILE A 71 -18.24 -1.44 -1.27
CA ILE A 71 -16.80 -1.14 -1.29
C ILE A 71 -16.00 -2.43 -1.32
N TRP A 72 -16.38 -3.42 -0.49
CA TRP A 72 -15.70 -4.71 -0.45
C TRP A 72 -15.91 -5.56 -1.70
N MET A 73 -17.05 -5.44 -2.39
CA MET A 73 -17.24 -6.04 -3.71
C MET A 73 -16.26 -5.46 -4.73
N MET A 74 -16.06 -4.14 -4.77
CA MET A 74 -15.07 -3.52 -5.65
C MET A 74 -13.65 -4.07 -5.42
N PHE A 75 -13.22 -4.21 -4.16
CA PHE A 75 -11.92 -4.82 -3.84
C PHE A 75 -11.83 -6.30 -4.23
N TYR A 76 -12.91 -7.05 -4.00
CA TYR A 76 -13.02 -8.46 -4.35
C TYR A 76 -12.93 -8.68 -5.86
N ASP A 77 -13.73 -7.95 -6.64
CA ASP A 77 -13.75 -8.01 -8.11
C ASP A 77 -12.38 -7.63 -8.67
N THR A 78 -11.79 -6.54 -8.18
CA THR A 78 -10.42 -6.11 -8.55
C THR A 78 -9.38 -7.19 -8.26
N ALA A 79 -9.52 -7.94 -7.16
CA ALA A 79 -8.62 -9.02 -6.80
C ALA A 79 -8.78 -10.26 -7.72
N LEU A 80 -9.97 -10.49 -8.28
CA LEU A 80 -10.24 -11.58 -9.22
C LEU A 80 -9.88 -11.24 -10.68
N GLU A 81 -10.17 -10.01 -11.13
CA GLU A 81 -10.00 -9.57 -12.52
C GLU A 81 -8.55 -9.34 -12.93
N ASN A 82 -7.64 -9.16 -11.96
CA ASN A 82 -6.22 -8.91 -12.21
C ASN A 82 -5.38 -10.15 -11.90
N PRO A 83 -5.37 -11.19 -12.76
CA PRO A 83 -4.51 -12.36 -12.65
C PRO A 83 -3.05 -12.03 -12.99
N ASP A 84 -2.67 -10.75 -13.07
CA ASP A 84 -1.32 -10.29 -13.40
C ASP A 84 -0.28 -11.09 -12.62
N LYS A 85 0.69 -11.63 -13.37
CA LYS A 85 1.76 -12.49 -12.84
C LYS A 85 2.64 -11.77 -11.82
N ASP A 86 2.53 -10.44 -11.75
CA ASP A 86 3.35 -9.54 -10.92
C ASP A 86 2.72 -9.19 -9.56
N ARG A 87 1.45 -9.57 -9.29
CA ARG A 87 0.91 -9.54 -7.92
C ARG A 87 1.22 -10.86 -7.22
N PRO A 88 1.91 -10.87 -6.07
CA PRO A 88 2.07 -12.09 -5.28
C PRO A 88 0.70 -12.69 -5.03
N ASN A 89 0.54 -13.98 -5.32
CA ASN A 89 -0.72 -14.71 -5.10
C ASN A 89 -1.29 -14.42 -3.70
N ASP A 90 -0.41 -14.29 -2.71
CA ASP A 90 -0.71 -14.01 -1.33
C ASP A 90 -1.51 -12.72 -1.10
N LEU A 91 -1.21 -11.63 -1.82
CA LEU A 91 -1.94 -10.37 -1.64
C LEU A 91 -3.40 -10.50 -2.11
N ARG A 92 -3.63 -11.13 -3.26
CA ARG A 92 -4.98 -11.36 -3.78
C ARG A 92 -5.77 -12.28 -2.85
N SER A 93 -5.16 -13.39 -2.44
CA SER A 93 -5.76 -14.32 -1.49
C SER A 93 -6.11 -13.63 -0.17
N ASN A 94 -5.27 -12.73 0.33
CA ASN A 94 -5.56 -11.95 1.53
C ASN A 94 -6.77 -11.02 1.35
N ILE A 95 -6.88 -10.31 0.22
CA ILE A 95 -8.04 -9.43 -0.07
C ILE A 95 -9.32 -10.25 -0.16
N VAL A 96 -9.30 -11.37 -0.90
CA VAL A 96 -10.44 -12.28 -1.04
C VAL A 96 -10.87 -12.83 0.32
N ASN A 97 -9.93 -13.25 1.16
CA ASN A 97 -10.22 -13.75 2.50
C ASN A 97 -10.83 -12.68 3.41
N LEU A 98 -10.31 -11.45 3.36
CA LEU A 98 -10.86 -10.32 4.12
C LEU A 98 -12.27 -9.95 3.64
N ALA A 99 -12.51 -9.89 2.32
CA ALA A 99 -13.83 -9.63 1.77
C ALA A 99 -14.86 -10.67 2.24
N ASN A 100 -14.50 -11.96 2.16
CA ASN A 100 -15.35 -13.05 2.65
C ASN A 100 -15.64 -12.94 4.16
N PHE A 101 -14.63 -12.58 4.96
CA PHE A 101 -14.81 -12.32 6.38
C PHE A 101 -15.80 -11.18 6.63
N VAL A 102 -15.65 -10.06 5.91
CA VAL A 102 -16.54 -8.90 6.03
C VAL A 102 -17.97 -9.28 5.67
N PHE A 103 -18.19 -9.96 4.54
CA PHE A 103 -19.53 -10.39 4.12
C PHE A 103 -20.20 -11.29 5.15
N LYS A 104 -19.45 -12.27 5.69
CA LYS A 104 -19.94 -13.14 6.76
C LYS A 104 -20.32 -12.34 8.00
N ARG A 105 -19.47 -11.40 8.43
CA ARG A 105 -19.74 -10.55 9.60
C ARG A 105 -20.98 -9.69 9.40
N GLU A 106 -21.18 -9.13 8.21
CA GLU A 106 -22.39 -8.36 7.90
C GLU A 106 -23.65 -9.24 7.96
N THR A 107 -23.59 -10.47 7.46
CA THR A 107 -24.70 -11.43 7.60
C THR A 107 -24.98 -11.76 9.07
N GLU A 108 -23.94 -11.95 9.89
CA GLU A 108 -24.08 -12.16 11.34
C GLU A 108 -24.74 -10.97 12.05
N ILE A 109 -24.38 -9.74 11.66
CA ILE A 109 -24.98 -8.51 12.21
C ILE A 109 -26.44 -8.40 11.80
N MET A 110 -26.78 -8.65 10.54
CA MET A 110 -28.17 -8.61 10.08
C MET A 110 -29.06 -9.66 10.76
N ALA A 111 -28.51 -10.85 11.03
CA ALA A 111 -29.24 -11.93 11.67
C ALA A 111 -29.45 -11.70 13.18
N ASN A 112 -28.47 -11.11 13.86
CA ASN A 112 -28.54 -10.80 15.28
C ASN A 112 -27.76 -9.48 15.56
N PRO A 113 -28.43 -8.32 15.44
CA PRO A 113 -27.79 -7.01 15.57
C PRO A 113 -27.18 -6.78 16.95
N GLU A 114 -25.88 -6.52 17.00
CA GLU A 114 -25.18 -6.16 18.23
C GLU A 114 -24.11 -5.10 17.96
N LYS A 115 -24.06 -4.08 18.81
CA LYS A 115 -23.21 -2.89 18.70
C LYS A 115 -21.71 -3.20 18.51
N ASN A 116 -21.20 -4.18 19.25
CA ASN A 116 -19.79 -4.60 19.26
C ASN A 116 -19.39 -5.37 18.00
N LYS A 117 -20.35 -5.95 17.24
CA LYS A 117 -20.01 -6.66 16.00
C LYS A 117 -19.50 -5.72 14.91
N LEU A 118 -19.82 -4.42 14.99
CA LEU A 118 -19.33 -3.36 14.10
C LEU A 118 -17.85 -3.04 14.31
N ASP A 119 -17.28 -3.29 15.50
CA ASP A 119 -15.91 -2.91 15.86
C ASP A 119 -14.88 -3.42 14.85
N VAL A 120 -15.02 -4.69 14.46
CA VAL A 120 -14.06 -5.30 13.52
C VAL A 120 -14.16 -4.69 12.13
N LEU A 121 -15.36 -4.31 11.68
CA LEU A 121 -15.56 -3.71 10.36
C LEU A 121 -14.97 -2.31 10.32
N ILE A 122 -15.20 -1.52 11.38
CA ILE A 122 -14.62 -0.19 11.56
C ILE A 122 -13.08 -0.27 11.53
N ASN A 123 -12.52 -1.19 12.32
CA ASN A 123 -11.07 -1.33 12.43
C ASN A 123 -10.43 -1.77 11.11
N ILE A 124 -10.97 -2.80 10.44
CA ILE A 124 -10.44 -3.24 9.14
C ILE A 124 -10.46 -2.07 8.15
N ASN A 125 -11.57 -1.34 8.03
CA ASN A 125 -11.66 -0.22 7.10
C ASN A 125 -10.61 0.88 7.40
N ARG A 126 -10.37 1.20 8.68
CA ARG A 126 -9.37 2.19 9.08
C ARG A 126 -7.94 1.73 8.79
N GLU A 127 -7.60 0.48 9.15
CA GLU A 127 -6.26 -0.08 8.96
C GLU A 127 -5.91 -0.20 7.47
N ILE A 128 -6.84 -0.68 6.65
CA ILE A 128 -6.62 -0.79 5.20
C ILE A 128 -6.50 0.62 4.58
N ALA A 129 -7.34 1.57 4.97
CA ALA A 129 -7.21 2.94 4.50
C ALA A 129 -5.86 3.57 4.89
N ALA A 130 -5.40 3.36 6.12
CA ALA A 130 -4.09 3.85 6.57
C ALA A 130 -2.96 3.25 5.74
N GLY A 131 -3.01 1.94 5.46
CA GLY A 131 -2.04 1.27 4.59
C GLY A 131 -2.05 1.78 3.14
N LEU A 132 -3.23 2.10 2.59
CA LEU A 132 -3.36 2.67 1.24
C LEU A 132 -2.86 4.12 1.16
N MET A 133 -3.00 4.90 2.24
CA MET A 133 -2.52 6.29 2.33
C MET A 133 -1.01 6.40 2.61
N ALA A 134 -0.41 5.37 3.21
CA ALA A 134 1.02 5.33 3.44
C ALA A 134 1.75 5.41 2.09
N LYS A 135 2.55 6.47 1.89
CA LYS A 135 3.48 6.51 0.76
C LYS A 135 4.49 5.38 0.96
N PRO A 136 4.87 4.64 -0.11
CA PRO A 136 5.98 3.72 0.00
C PRO A 136 7.22 4.54 0.38
N GLU A 137 7.62 4.44 1.65
CA GLU A 137 8.92 4.89 2.12
C GLU A 137 9.95 4.20 1.23
N ASN A 138 10.64 4.98 0.42
CA ASN A 138 11.70 4.50 -0.43
C ASN A 138 12.86 4.14 0.51
N THR A 139 12.83 2.97 1.15
CA THR A 139 13.93 2.44 1.95
C THR A 139 15.04 1.95 1.01
N GLY A 140 15.51 2.84 0.13
CA GLY A 140 16.82 2.78 -0.46
C GLY A 140 17.81 3.17 0.64
N THR A 141 18.25 2.18 1.40
CA THR A 141 19.44 2.29 2.24
C THR A 141 20.61 2.60 1.31
N ASN A 142 20.95 3.88 1.17
CA ASN A 142 22.22 4.30 0.59
C ASN A 142 23.28 4.09 1.70
N PRO A 143 24.19 3.11 1.61
CA PRO A 143 25.29 3.03 2.54
C PRO A 143 26.14 4.28 2.33
N ARG A 144 26.22 5.08 3.38
CA ARG A 144 27.09 6.24 3.54
C ARG A 144 28.42 6.02 2.79
N GLU A 145 28.66 6.81 1.75
CA GLU A 145 30.01 7.02 1.24
C GLU A 145 30.81 7.64 2.39
N ASP A 146 31.63 6.80 3.02
CA ASP A 146 32.64 7.23 3.98
C ASP A 146 33.65 8.12 3.24
N GLY A 147 33.62 9.40 3.59
CA GLY A 147 34.51 10.40 3.04
C GLY A 147 35.92 10.21 3.58
N THR A 148 36.75 9.42 2.90
CA THR A 148 38.20 9.58 3.01
C THR A 148 38.65 10.77 2.17
N LYS A 149 38.72 11.93 2.85
CA LYS A 149 39.40 13.15 2.43
C LYS A 149 40.80 12.85 1.88
N LYS A 150 41.04 13.25 0.63
CA LYS A 150 42.37 13.51 0.07
C LYS A 150 42.94 14.79 0.71
N PRO A 151 44.16 14.81 1.29
CA PRO A 151 44.80 16.07 1.65
C PRO A 151 45.44 16.75 0.42
N PRO A 152 45.57 18.09 0.44
CA PRO A 152 45.99 18.87 -0.72
C PRO A 152 47.50 18.84 -0.95
N GLU A 153 47.83 19.01 -2.21
CA GLU A 153 49.14 19.21 -2.81
C GLU A 153 49.64 20.64 -2.51
N SER A 154 50.85 20.78 -1.94
CA SER A 154 51.64 22.02 -2.02
C SER A 154 53.12 21.75 -1.78
N GLY A 155 53.98 22.21 -2.69
CA GLY A 155 55.43 22.11 -2.58
C GLY A 155 56.16 22.34 -3.90
N GLN A 156 56.30 23.61 -4.28
CA GLN A 156 57.02 24.11 -5.46
C GLN A 156 58.56 23.82 -5.42
N THR A 157 59.08 23.43 -6.59
CA THR A 157 60.33 23.83 -7.30
C THR A 157 61.64 24.24 -6.56
N SER A 158 62.75 23.76 -7.17
CA SER A 158 64.16 24.27 -7.18
C SER A 158 65.08 23.66 -6.09
N THR A 159 66.35 23.29 -6.26
CA THR A 159 67.40 23.53 -7.29
C THR A 159 68.59 22.56 -7.03
N SER A 160 69.34 22.21 -8.09
CA SER A 160 70.78 21.91 -8.18
C SER A 160 71.54 21.06 -7.12
N ALA A 161 72.11 19.93 -7.57
CA ALA A 161 73.55 19.70 -7.68
C ALA A 161 73.82 18.51 -8.63
#